data_AF-A0A929ILP2-F1
#
_entry.id   AF-A0A929ILP2-F1
#
_cell.length_a   1.000
_cell.length_b   1.000
_cell.length_c   1.000
_cell.angle_alpha   90.00
_cell.angle_beta   90.00
_cell.angle_gamma   90.00
#
_symmetry.space_group_name_H-M   'P 1'
#
loop_
_entity.id
_entity.type
_entity.pdbx_description
1 polymer ?
#
loop_
_entity_poly.entity_id
_entity_poly.type
_entity_poly.pdbx_seq_one_letter_code
_entity_poly.pdbx_strand_id
1 'polypeptide(L)' 'MTAEKITFTLNDREVTAGPDETIWQVAAREGTEIPHLCYSPEPGYRADGNCRACMVEIEGERVLAASC' A
#
# COMPACT_ATOMS: atom_id res chain seq x y z
N MET A 1 1.81 15.80 -18.15
CA MET A 1 2.81 14.77 -17.84
C MET A 1 2.03 13.49 -17.62
N THR A 2 2.19 12.49 -18.47
CA THR A 2 1.52 11.19 -18.32
C THR A 2 2.11 10.50 -17.09
N ALA A 3 1.28 10.26 -16.07
CA ALA A 3 1.70 9.54 -14.88
C ALA A 3 2.19 8.14 -15.29
N GLU A 4 3.45 7.84 -14.97
CA GLU A 4 4.05 6.53 -15.24
C GLU A 4 3.40 5.50 -14.31
N LYS A 5 2.75 4.50 -14.90
CA LYS A 5 2.03 3.48 -14.16
C LYS A 5 2.95 2.32 -13.83
N ILE A 6 2.85 1.81 -12.62
CA ILE A 6 3.64 0.69 -12.10
C ILE A 6 2.72 -0.53 -12.04
N THR A 7 3.05 -1.61 -12.76
CA THR A 7 2.29 -2.87 -12.71
C THR A 7 3.03 -3.88 -11.82
N PHE A 8 2.30 -4.50 -10.90
CA PHE A 8 2.82 -5.53 -10.01
C PHE A 8 1.70 -6.49 -9.58
N THR A 9 2.06 -7.54 -8.85
CA THR A 9 1.10 -8.54 -8.34
C THR A 9 0.80 -8.29 -6.87
N LEU A 10 -0.48 -8.21 -6.51
CA LEU A 10 -0.98 -8.14 -5.14
C LEU A 10 -1.88 -9.36 -4.87
N ASN A 11 -1.46 -10.27 -3.99
CA ASN A 11 -2.18 -11.53 -3.71
C ASN A 11 -2.56 -12.30 -4.99
N ASP A 12 -1.55 -12.58 -5.84
CA ASP A 12 -1.69 -13.27 -7.13
C ASP A 12 -2.55 -12.54 -8.19
N ARG A 13 -2.95 -11.30 -7.94
CA ARG A 13 -3.72 -10.48 -8.88
C ARG A 13 -2.85 -9.36 -9.44
N GLU A 14 -2.82 -9.24 -10.77
CA GLU A 14 -2.15 -8.13 -11.43
C GLU A 14 -2.91 -6.83 -11.17
N VAL A 15 -2.20 -5.82 -10.66
CA VAL A 15 -2.73 -4.51 -10.32
C VAL A 15 -1.81 -3.43 -10.89
N THR A 16 -2.36 -2.25 -11.13
CA THR A 16 -1.61 -1.11 -11.68
C THR A 16 -1.72 0.09 -10.77
N ALA A 17 -0.61 0.61 -10.26
CA ALA A 17 -0.55 1.77 -9.37
C ALA A 17 0.04 3.01 -10.03
N GLY A 18 -0.32 4.17 -9.50
CA GLY A 18 0.40 5.43 -9.71
C GLY A 18 1.71 5.45 -8.91
N PRO A 19 2.66 6.33 -9.28
CA PRO A 19 3.97 6.40 -8.63
C PRO A 19 3.91 6.93 -7.19
N ASP A 20 2.83 7.64 -6.85
CA ASP A 20 2.61 8.24 -5.52
C ASP A 20 1.61 7.43 -4.67
N GLU A 21 1.13 6.27 -5.16
CA GLU A 21 0.25 5.38 -4.39
C GLU A 21 1.07 4.47 -3.46
N THR A 22 0.58 4.26 -2.24
CA THR A 22 1.13 3.28 -1.32
C THR A 22 0.49 1.91 -1.54
N ILE A 23 1.13 0.83 -1.09
CA ILE A 23 0.56 -0.54 -1.20
C ILE A 23 -0.80 -0.61 -0.49
N TRP A 24 -0.95 0.09 0.65
CA TRP A 24 -2.21 0.17 1.38
C TRP A 24 -3.33 0.77 0.52
N GLN A 25 -3.05 1.86 -0.20
CA GLN A 25 -4.03 2.54 -1.06
C GLN A 25 -4.45 1.65 -2.24
N VAL A 26 -3.48 0.97 -2.87
CA VAL A 26 -3.75 0.02 -3.94
C VAL A 26 -4.60 -1.15 -3.42
N ALA A 27 -4.24 -1.73 -2.28
CA ALA A 27 -5.00 -2.82 -1.66
C ALA A 27 -6.44 -2.41 -1.35
N ALA A 28 -6.64 -1.23 -0.77
CA ALA A 28 -7.97 -0.71 -0.42
C ALA A 28 -8.88 -0.59 -1.64
N ARG A 29 -8.40 -0.03 -2.77
CA ARG A 29 -9.22 0.08 -3.99
C ARG A 29 -9.47 -1.25 -4.70
N GLU A 30 -8.57 -2.22 -4.53
CA GLU A 30 -8.72 -3.59 -5.05
C GLU A 30 -9.58 -4.48 -4.13
N GLY A 31 -10.08 -3.93 -3.02
CA GLY A 31 -10.96 -4.60 -2.05
C GLY A 31 -10.24 -5.50 -1.05
N THR A 32 -8.92 -5.36 -0.90
CA THR A 32 -8.13 -6.05 0.12
C THR A 32 -7.97 -5.15 1.34
N GLU A 33 -8.62 -5.51 2.43
CA GLU A 33 -8.53 -4.75 3.68
C GLU A 33 -7.21 -5.06 4.40
N ILE A 34 -6.43 -4.02 4.70
CA ILE A 34 -5.22 -4.10 5.49
C ILE A 34 -5.45 -3.28 6.78
N PRO A 35 -5.29 -3.88 7.97
CA PRO A 35 -5.57 -3.19 9.22
C PRO A 35 -4.62 -2.01 9.44
N HIS A 36 -5.14 -0.93 10.01
CA HIS A 36 -4.38 0.30 10.28
C HIS A 36 -4.93 1.03 11.51
N LEU A 37 -4.06 1.73 12.23
CA LEU A 37 -4.43 2.58 13.37
C LEU A 37 -3.86 4.00 13.24
N CYS A 38 -2.75 4.18 12.52
CA CYS A 38 -2.01 5.43 12.43
C CYS A 38 -2.05 6.09 11.05
N TYR A 39 -3.06 5.73 10.26
CA TYR A 39 -3.27 6.27 8.92
C TYR A 39 -4.77 6.46 8.69
N SER A 40 -5.15 7.53 7.99
CA SER A 40 -6.50 7.78 7.49
C SER A 40 -6.39 8.21 6.03
N PRO A 41 -7.29 7.76 5.12
CA PRO A 41 -7.32 8.19 3.73
C PRO A 41 -7.86 9.63 3.56
N GLU A 42 -8.09 10.37 4.65
CA GLU A 42 -8.58 11.74 4.62
C GLU A 42 -7.49 12.75 4.17
N PRO A 43 -7.87 13.83 3.46
CA PRO A 43 -6.91 14.86 3.04
C PRO A 43 -6.11 15.44 4.21
N GLY A 44 -4.79 15.47 4.07
CA GLY A 44 -3.87 16.04 5.06
C GLY A 44 -3.39 15.05 6.14
N TYR A 45 -3.92 13.82 6.17
CA TYR A 45 -3.36 12.76 7.01
C TYR A 45 -2.11 12.15 6.37
N ARG A 46 -1.06 11.98 7.17
CA ARG A 46 0.20 11.36 6.77
C ARG A 46 0.26 9.93 7.32
N ALA A 47 0.92 9.03 6.60
CA ALA A 47 1.32 7.74 7.12
C ALA A 47 2.47 7.88 8.13
N ASP A 48 2.21 7.57 9.40
CA ASP A 48 3.21 7.66 10.48
C ASP A 48 4.00 6.36 10.68
N GLY A 49 3.47 5.22 10.23
CA GLY A 49 4.11 3.91 10.35
C GLY A 49 4.38 3.45 11.78
N ASN A 50 3.78 4.05 12.81
CA ASN A 50 4.06 3.72 14.21
C ASN A 50 3.26 2.50 14.71
N CYS A 51 2.07 2.22 14.16
CA CYS A 51 1.20 1.16 14.66
C CYS A 51 1.62 -0.25 14.25
N ARG A 52 2.35 -0.37 13.13
CA ARG A 52 2.78 -1.66 12.53
C ARG A 52 1.64 -2.68 12.35
N ALA A 53 0.40 -2.22 12.23
CA ALA A 53 -0.74 -3.09 11.92
C ALA A 53 -0.78 -3.44 10.43
N CYS A 54 -0.35 -2.52 9.57
CA CYS A 54 -0.41 -2.63 8.11
C CYS A 54 0.79 -3.35 7.49
N MET A 55 1.41 -4.28 8.22
CA MET A 55 2.62 -4.94 7.74
C MET A 55 2.27 -5.97 6.67
N VAL A 56 2.98 -5.94 5.55
CA VAL A 56 2.83 -6.85 4.41
C VAL A 56 4.14 -7.54 4.08
N GLU A 57 4.05 -8.72 3.47
CA GLU A 57 5.19 -9.41 2.88
C GLU A 57 5.41 -8.90 1.45
N ILE A 58 6.68 -8.70 1.09
CA ILE A 58 7.08 -8.35 -0.27
C ILE A 58 8.04 -9.44 -0.73
N GLU A 59 7.76 -10.04 -1.89
CA GLU A 59 8.61 -11.09 -2.44
C GLU A 59 10.05 -10.59 -2.63
N GLY A 60 11.01 -11.33 -2.07
CA GLY A 60 12.44 -10.98 -2.09
C GLY A 60 12.90 -10.12 -0.91
N GLU A 61 12.00 -9.52 -0.14
CA GLU A 61 12.35 -8.77 1.07
C GLU A 61 12.52 -9.70 2.28
N ARG A 62 13.50 -9.38 3.13
CA ARG A 62 13.80 -10.21 4.31
C ARG A 62 12.85 -9.95 5.48
N VAL A 63 12.25 -8.77 5.51
CA VAL A 63 11.40 -8.30 6.62
C VAL A 63 10.09 -7.80 6.05
N LEU A 64 9.04 -7.87 6.87
CA LEU A 64 7.76 -7.26 6.51
C LEU A 64 7.94 -5.74 6.35
N ALA A 65 7.23 -5.16 5.39
CA ALA A 65 7.19 -3.72 5.14
C ALA A 65 5.88 -3.13 5.63
N ALA A 66 5.89 -1.88 6.09
CA ALA A 66 4.64 -1.15 6.33
C ALA A 66 4.02 -0.77 4.99
N SER A 67 2.75 -1.09 4.77
CA SER A 67 2.09 -0.82 3.49
C SER A 67 1.59 0.62 3.34
N CYS A 68 1.46 1.36 4.45
CA CYS A 68 0.93 2.72 4.50
C CYS A 68 1.98 3.78 4.17
#